data_AF-A0A831UEM8-F1
#
_entry.id   AF-A0A831UEM8-F1
#
_cell.length_a   1.000
_cell.length_b   1.000
_cell.length_c   1.000
_cell.angle_alpha   90.00
_cell.angle_beta   90.00
_cell.angle_gamma   90.00
#
_symmetry.space_group_name_H-M   'P 1'
#
loop_
_entity.id
_entity.type
_entity.pdbx_description
1 polymer ?
#
loop_
_entity_poly.entity_id
_entity_poly.type
_entity_poly.pdbx_seq_one_letter_code
_entity_poly.pdbx_strand_id
1 'polypeptide(L)'
;MEQPGGHLLPPRRHRQSPDLSEHRSHHGAGERHLRRQHEPGAPGRRPSRRGTKSLCRFPERPTERPCGPLAPGERRGILTDIPMSGVFMTVSHHSFFRESALAHAYCRGTGLEIGGAAHNPFGLDTLNVDMCDRLDTEFKLEEIRICGTALPVDVVAPGDDIPLPDGSQDFVVSSHVLEHFPDPVKALLEWDRLLKPGGIIFAIVPHKERTMDRDQPRTTLEHLVDDFVHGAEGDFIGHYHFWITEDLLELVLWMIETLEMKWTIEAVADVDDKVGNGFTIVVKKLANRGADEGVAQLRQRAARGGRTVSAEPGSPARRWYEVLELQKLLFVPNEMNEAFPSLKELIESLREETISAALALKAGELCFNLGITRNAAHFFERAATLAPDNGAPYNNLGVISYQSGDIAGAREYFARAVSIDPGNENARKNLAALSTIADQ
;
A
#
# COMPACT_ATOMS: atom_id res chain seq x y z
N MET A 1 -71.87 -41.50 18.22
CA MET A 1 -70.63 -40.91 18.77
C MET A 1 -69.89 -40.18 17.63
N GLU A 2 -70.40 -39.12 17.02
CA GLU A 2 -71.08 -37.90 17.52
C GLU A 2 -70.15 -36.83 18.11
N GLN A 3 -70.22 -35.64 17.51
CA GLN A 3 -69.96 -34.30 18.09
C GLN A 3 -71.29 -33.78 18.75
N PRO A 4 -71.38 -32.67 19.52
CA PRO A 4 -70.50 -31.47 19.65
C PRO A 4 -70.07 -31.20 21.12
N GLY A 5 -69.45 -30.06 21.53
CA GLY A 5 -69.05 -28.82 20.85
C GLY A 5 -69.88 -27.58 21.25
N GLY A 6 -69.24 -26.43 21.54
CA GLY A 6 -69.94 -25.18 21.93
C GLY A 6 -69.03 -23.97 22.24
N HIS A 7 -69.50 -22.76 21.94
CA HIS A 7 -68.85 -21.46 22.23
C HIS A 7 -69.44 -20.79 23.50
N LEU A 8 -68.72 -19.83 24.11
CA LEU A 8 -69.23 -18.47 24.41
C LEU A 8 -68.16 -17.51 25.01
N LEU A 9 -68.43 -16.21 24.94
CA LEU A 9 -67.67 -15.07 25.51
C LEU A 9 -68.67 -14.12 26.24
N PRO A 10 -68.27 -12.91 26.68
CA PRO A 10 -67.59 -12.52 27.93
C PRO A 10 -68.56 -11.76 28.89
N PRO A 11 -68.10 -11.07 29.97
CA PRO A 11 -68.02 -9.60 29.85
C PRO A 11 -67.03 -8.80 30.77
N ARG A 12 -66.58 -7.66 30.22
CA ARG A 12 -66.37 -6.31 30.83
C ARG A 12 -65.71 -6.09 32.22
N ARG A 13 -64.52 -5.48 32.16
CA ARG A 13 -64.08 -4.19 32.77
C ARG A 13 -64.71 -3.68 34.09
N HIS A 14 -63.83 -3.20 34.98
CA HIS A 14 -64.02 -1.94 35.72
C HIS A 14 -62.89 -0.94 35.43
N ARG A 15 -63.14 0.36 35.66
CA ARG A 15 -62.19 1.49 35.62
C ARG A 15 -62.12 2.11 37.02
N GLN A 16 -60.98 2.69 37.41
CA GLN A 16 -60.92 4.10 37.85
C GLN A 16 -59.48 4.62 38.06
N SER A 17 -59.32 5.89 37.71
CA SER A 17 -58.35 6.89 38.23
C SER A 17 -59.21 8.10 38.65
N PRO A 18 -58.73 9.11 39.41
CA PRO A 18 -57.79 10.11 38.86
C PRO A 18 -56.90 10.89 39.88
N ASP A 19 -56.11 11.86 39.36
CA ASP A 19 -55.81 13.21 39.87
C ASP A 19 -55.09 13.47 41.23
N LEU A 20 -53.93 14.15 41.24
CA LEU A 20 -53.66 15.63 41.45
C LEU A 20 -53.35 15.98 42.95
N SER A 21 -52.60 17.03 43.35
CA SER A 21 -51.61 17.93 42.71
C SER A 21 -50.97 18.90 43.74
N GLU A 22 -49.74 19.41 43.48
CA GLU A 22 -49.09 20.58 44.12
C GLU A 22 -48.80 20.47 45.66
N HIS A 23 -48.03 21.32 46.38
CA HIS A 23 -47.33 22.60 46.10
C HIS A 23 -46.17 22.89 47.11
N ARG A 24 -45.09 23.57 46.67
CA ARG A 24 -44.24 24.57 47.44
C ARG A 24 -43.43 24.12 48.70
N SER A 25 -42.36 24.81 49.18
CA SER A 25 -41.48 25.91 48.67
C SER A 25 -40.28 26.24 49.61
N HIS A 26 -39.32 27.06 49.13
CA HIS A 26 -38.29 27.87 49.86
C HIS A 26 -37.01 27.17 50.37
N HIS A 27 -35.81 27.79 50.46
CA HIS A 27 -35.22 29.10 50.03
C HIS A 27 -33.83 28.82 49.38
N GLY A 28 -33.22 29.59 48.46
CA GLY A 28 -32.71 30.98 48.55
C GLY A 28 -31.15 30.96 48.73
N ALA A 29 -30.31 31.85 48.15
CA ALA A 29 -30.52 32.96 47.21
C ALA A 29 -29.19 33.42 46.55
N GLY A 30 -29.29 34.24 45.48
CA GLY A 30 -28.23 35.15 44.98
C GLY A 30 -27.36 34.64 43.82
N GLU A 31 -26.97 35.44 42.81
CA GLU A 31 -27.39 36.80 42.42
C GLU A 31 -27.48 36.93 40.88
N ARG A 32 -27.82 38.12 40.36
CA ARG A 32 -28.15 38.37 38.94
C ARG A 32 -27.17 39.35 38.30
N HIS A 33 -27.03 39.30 36.98
CA HIS A 33 -27.18 40.41 36.00
C HIS A 33 -26.73 39.90 34.61
N LEU A 34 -27.21 40.35 33.44
CA LEU A 34 -28.47 40.90 32.94
C LEU A 34 -28.22 41.20 31.45
N ARG A 35 -28.93 40.51 30.52
CA ARG A 35 -29.22 40.90 29.11
C ARG A 35 -28.17 41.70 28.29
N ARG A 36 -27.93 41.23 27.06
CA ARG A 36 -28.61 41.80 25.86
C ARG A 36 -28.56 40.84 24.66
N GLN A 37 -29.52 41.00 23.76
CA GLN A 37 -29.55 40.39 22.42
C GLN A 37 -28.90 41.36 21.43
N HIS A 38 -28.29 40.88 20.35
CA HIS A 38 -28.50 41.42 19.00
C HIS A 38 -27.82 40.57 17.91
N GLU A 39 -28.60 40.28 16.86
CA GLU A 39 -28.19 39.90 15.51
C GLU A 39 -29.08 40.72 14.54
N PRO A 40 -28.82 40.74 13.21
CA PRO A 40 -27.58 40.45 12.49
C PRO A 40 -27.13 41.66 11.61
N GLY A 41 -26.02 41.56 10.88
CA GLY A 41 -25.55 42.68 10.04
C GLY A 41 -24.44 42.39 9.01
N ALA A 42 -24.83 41.88 7.84
CA ALA A 42 -24.10 42.06 6.57
C ALA A 42 -24.65 43.31 5.84
N PRO A 43 -24.00 43.93 4.81
CA PRO A 43 -22.97 43.36 3.93
C PRO A 43 -21.77 44.29 3.58
N GLY A 44 -20.78 43.78 2.82
CA GLY A 44 -19.73 44.61 2.22
C GLY A 44 -18.85 43.89 1.17
N ARG A 45 -19.14 44.07 -0.13
CA ARG A 45 -18.23 43.69 -1.24
C ARG A 45 -17.38 44.89 -1.66
N ARG A 46 -16.09 44.70 -1.98
CA ARG A 46 -15.32 45.34 -3.08
C ARG A 46 -13.93 44.64 -3.23
N PRO A 47 -13.16 44.83 -4.34
CA PRO A 47 -12.55 43.68 -5.00
C PRO A 47 -11.03 43.71 -5.23
N SER A 48 -10.51 42.53 -5.60
CA SER A 48 -9.43 42.28 -6.57
C SER A 48 -8.13 43.11 -6.52
N ARG A 49 -7.01 42.41 -6.34
CA ARG A 49 -5.78 42.68 -7.11
C ARG A 49 -5.14 41.37 -7.58
N ARG A 50 -4.77 41.31 -8.86
CA ARG A 50 -3.80 40.33 -9.38
C ARG A 50 -2.41 40.76 -8.90
N GLY A 51 -1.59 39.82 -8.43
CA GLY A 51 -0.17 40.00 -8.16
C GLY A 51 0.59 38.82 -8.76
N THR A 52 1.66 39.11 -9.51
CA THR A 52 2.41 38.10 -10.29
C THR A 52 3.67 37.64 -9.57
N LYS A 53 3.99 36.33 -9.68
CA LYS A 53 5.31 35.70 -9.54
C LYS A 53 6.21 36.22 -8.39
N SER A 54 6.31 35.43 -7.32
CA SER A 54 7.49 35.44 -6.45
C SER A 54 8.41 34.29 -6.86
N LEU A 55 9.63 34.58 -7.32
CA LEU A 55 10.72 33.60 -7.27
C LEU A 55 11.37 33.72 -5.88
N CYS A 56 11.50 32.60 -5.17
CA CYS A 56 12.24 32.57 -3.92
C CYS A 56 13.72 32.90 -4.16
N ARG A 57 14.19 33.99 -3.55
CA ARG A 57 15.63 34.30 -3.47
C ARG A 57 16.22 33.64 -2.24
N PHE A 58 17.23 32.81 -2.42
CA PHE A 58 18.11 32.38 -1.33
C PHE A 58 19.08 33.52 -0.93
N PRO A 59 19.54 33.58 0.34
CA PRO A 59 20.49 34.58 0.79
C PRO A 59 21.92 34.34 0.28
N GLU A 60 22.66 35.42 0.06
CA GLU A 60 24.03 35.39 -0.45
C GLU A 60 25.04 34.97 0.65
N ARG A 61 26.10 34.25 0.27
CA ARG A 61 27.19 33.85 1.19
C ARG A 61 28.16 35.03 1.46
N PRO A 62 28.77 35.13 2.66
CA PRO A 62 29.81 36.10 2.95
C PRO A 62 31.12 35.81 2.19
N THR A 63 31.98 36.82 2.09
CA THR A 63 33.08 36.91 1.12
C THR A 63 34.36 36.15 1.48
N GLU A 64 35.15 35.87 0.43
CA GLU A 64 36.41 35.12 0.45
C GLU A 64 37.56 35.84 1.19
N ARG A 65 38.59 35.06 1.55
CA ARG A 65 39.96 35.56 1.80
C ARG A 65 40.95 34.74 0.96
N PRO A 66 41.90 35.37 0.24
CA PRO A 66 42.84 34.65 -0.60
C PRO A 66 43.98 34.03 0.23
N CYS A 67 44.32 32.77 -0.06
CA CYS A 67 45.56 32.13 0.40
C CYS A 67 46.68 32.33 -0.63
N GLY A 68 47.90 32.60 -0.15
CA GLY A 68 49.08 32.78 -1.01
C GLY A 68 49.73 31.47 -1.47
N PRO A 69 50.67 31.53 -2.43
CA PRO A 69 51.32 30.34 -3.00
C PRO A 69 52.35 29.70 -2.04
N LEU A 70 52.46 28.37 -2.11
CA LEU A 70 53.48 27.58 -1.41
C LEU A 70 54.62 27.18 -2.38
N ALA A 71 55.83 27.03 -1.83
CA ALA A 71 57.06 26.75 -2.57
C ALA A 71 57.52 25.26 -2.44
N PRO A 72 58.38 24.75 -3.35
CA PRO A 72 58.68 23.31 -3.44
C PRO A 72 59.98 22.85 -2.73
N GLY A 73 60.01 21.59 -2.29
CA GLY A 73 61.15 20.86 -1.70
C GLY A 73 60.79 20.19 -0.36
N GLU A 74 61.28 19.01 0.03
CA GLU A 74 62.19 18.03 -0.59
C GLU A 74 61.74 16.57 -0.28
N ARG A 75 62.47 15.54 -0.76
CA ARG A 75 62.08 14.10 -0.65
C ARG A 75 62.93 13.30 0.34
N ARG A 76 62.31 12.33 1.03
CA ARG A 76 62.81 10.96 1.35
C ARG A 76 61.58 10.04 1.56
N GLY A 77 61.49 8.80 1.07
CA GLY A 77 62.34 8.00 0.18
C GLY A 77 62.43 6.52 0.64
N ILE A 78 62.52 5.54 -0.30
CA ILE A 78 62.53 4.06 -0.09
C ILE A 78 61.13 3.52 0.31
N LEU A 79 60.51 2.46 -0.26
CA LEU A 79 60.72 1.49 -1.38
C LEU A 79 59.28 1.04 -1.85
N THR A 80 58.93 0.30 -2.92
CA THR A 80 59.58 -0.52 -4.00
C THR A 80 58.61 -0.59 -5.21
N ASP A 81 59.08 -0.97 -6.41
CA ASP A 81 58.26 -1.15 -7.63
C ASP A 81 57.64 -2.55 -7.80
N ILE A 82 56.42 -2.62 -8.37
CA ILE A 82 55.88 -3.75 -9.16
C ILE A 82 55.12 -3.14 -10.36
N PRO A 83 55.24 -3.66 -11.61
CA PRO A 83 54.97 -2.87 -12.81
C PRO A 83 53.51 -2.88 -13.30
N MET A 84 53.15 -1.80 -14.01
CA MET A 84 51.96 -1.71 -14.86
C MET A 84 52.04 -2.73 -16.02
N SER A 85 51.13 -3.70 -16.06
CA SER A 85 50.79 -4.45 -17.27
C SER A 85 49.34 -4.11 -17.66
N GLY A 86 49.13 -3.80 -18.95
CA GLY A 86 47.87 -3.22 -19.41
C GLY A 86 46.76 -4.25 -19.58
N VAL A 87 45.72 -4.16 -18.76
CA VAL A 87 44.38 -4.70 -19.06
C VAL A 87 43.36 -3.59 -18.88
N PHE A 88 43.03 -2.89 -19.96
CA PHE A 88 41.82 -2.06 -20.02
C PHE A 88 40.60 -2.98 -20.13
N MET A 89 40.21 -3.60 -19.02
CA MET A 89 38.85 -4.10 -18.89
C MET A 89 37.94 -2.89 -18.74
N THR A 90 37.09 -2.66 -19.74
CA THR A 90 35.86 -1.88 -19.58
C THR A 90 34.92 -2.68 -18.67
N VAL A 91 35.12 -2.58 -17.37
CA VAL A 91 34.27 -3.26 -16.37
C VAL A 91 32.86 -2.67 -16.46
N SER A 92 31.90 -3.49 -16.86
CA SER A 92 30.48 -3.12 -16.77
C SER A 92 30.15 -2.85 -15.30
N HIS A 93 29.69 -1.63 -15.00
CA HIS A 93 29.46 -1.21 -13.61
C HIS A 93 28.33 -2.00 -12.94
N HIS A 94 27.50 -2.72 -13.70
CA HIS A 94 26.46 -3.61 -13.18
C HIS A 94 27.01 -4.87 -12.49
N SER A 95 28.31 -5.19 -12.59
CA SER A 95 28.88 -6.42 -12.00
C SER A 95 28.99 -6.45 -10.47
N PHE A 96 28.53 -5.41 -9.75
CA PHE A 96 28.76 -5.27 -8.30
C PHE A 96 27.49 -5.21 -7.42
N PHE A 97 26.32 -4.94 -8.01
CA PHE A 97 25.06 -4.78 -7.27
C PHE A 97 24.06 -5.88 -7.64
N ARG A 98 23.25 -6.31 -6.67
CA ARG A 98 22.27 -7.37 -6.85
C ARG A 98 20.95 -6.79 -7.40
N GLU A 99 20.62 -7.16 -8.63
CA GLU A 99 19.29 -6.91 -9.19
C GLU A 99 18.22 -7.75 -8.48
N SER A 100 17.00 -7.22 -8.37
CA SER A 100 15.87 -7.90 -7.73
C SER A 100 15.26 -8.92 -8.68
N ALA A 101 15.31 -10.19 -8.29
CA ALA A 101 14.65 -11.28 -9.02
C ALA A 101 13.11 -11.15 -8.92
N LEU A 102 12.60 -10.59 -7.82
CA LEU A 102 11.17 -10.31 -7.67
C LEU A 102 10.72 -9.15 -8.57
N ALA A 103 11.51 -8.07 -8.70
CA ALA A 103 11.20 -6.99 -9.63
C ALA A 103 11.23 -7.49 -11.07
N HIS A 104 12.27 -8.25 -11.44
CA HIS A 104 12.36 -8.92 -12.74
C HIS A 104 11.24 -9.93 -13.01
N ALA A 105 10.51 -10.42 -12.00
CA ALA A 105 9.35 -11.28 -12.23
C ALA A 105 8.14 -10.46 -12.72
N TYR A 106 7.83 -9.36 -12.05
CA TYR A 106 6.59 -8.58 -12.20
C TYR A 106 6.72 -7.32 -13.08
N CYS A 107 7.81 -6.56 -12.97
CA CYS A 107 8.03 -5.33 -13.73
C CYS A 107 8.41 -5.65 -15.18
N ARG A 108 7.42 -5.55 -16.08
CA ARG A 108 7.55 -5.88 -17.51
C ARG A 108 7.05 -4.72 -18.37
N GLY A 109 7.70 -4.47 -19.51
CA GLY A 109 7.40 -3.32 -20.36
C GLY A 109 8.28 -2.12 -20.00
N THR A 110 7.72 -0.92 -20.08
CA THR A 110 8.40 0.34 -19.74
C THR A 110 7.80 0.97 -18.48
N GLY A 111 8.63 1.50 -17.59
CA GLY A 111 8.18 2.06 -16.32
C GLY A 111 8.97 3.26 -15.81
N LEU A 112 8.76 3.57 -14.53
CA LEU A 112 9.47 4.63 -13.80
C LEU A 112 10.23 4.02 -12.63
N GLU A 113 11.49 4.44 -12.43
CA GLU A 113 12.21 4.25 -11.16
C GLU A 113 12.14 5.56 -10.38
N ILE A 114 11.47 5.57 -9.23
CA ILE A 114 11.36 6.76 -8.37
C ILE A 114 12.54 6.76 -7.40
N GLY A 115 13.33 7.84 -7.41
CA GLY A 115 14.53 8.00 -6.59
C GLY A 115 15.69 7.07 -7.00
N GLY A 116 15.79 6.73 -8.29
CA GLY A 116 16.77 5.77 -8.78
C GLY A 116 18.22 6.21 -8.60
N ALA A 117 19.08 5.25 -8.23
CA ALA A 117 20.47 5.49 -7.84
C ALA A 117 21.44 4.45 -8.44
N ALA A 118 22.61 4.91 -8.90
CA ALA A 118 23.62 4.08 -9.55
C ALA A 118 24.24 2.99 -8.64
N HIS A 119 24.10 3.13 -7.32
CA HIS A 119 24.54 2.15 -6.32
C HIS A 119 23.43 1.14 -5.91
N ASN A 120 22.22 1.25 -6.47
CA ASN A 120 21.11 0.33 -6.23
C ASN A 120 20.30 0.03 -7.52
N PRO A 121 20.93 -0.21 -8.70
CA PRO A 121 20.21 -0.35 -9.96
C PRO A 121 19.25 -1.55 -9.96
N PHE A 122 18.14 -1.46 -10.69
CA PHE A 122 17.21 -2.58 -10.88
C PHE A 122 17.44 -3.40 -12.16
N GLY A 123 18.12 -2.84 -13.18
CA GLY A 123 18.31 -3.51 -14.48
C GLY A 123 17.05 -3.55 -15.35
N LEU A 124 16.10 -2.63 -15.11
CA LEU A 124 14.81 -2.53 -15.80
C LEU A 124 14.81 -1.42 -16.87
N ASP A 125 13.81 -1.43 -17.75
CA ASP A 125 13.59 -0.37 -18.76
C ASP A 125 12.75 0.76 -18.13
N THR A 126 13.45 1.71 -17.50
CA THR A 126 12.86 2.75 -16.65
C THR A 126 13.40 4.14 -16.96
N LEU A 127 12.50 5.14 -16.91
CA LEU A 127 12.90 6.55 -16.74
C LEU A 127 13.11 6.83 -15.25
N ASN A 128 14.19 7.51 -14.88
CA ASN A 128 14.44 7.91 -13.49
C ASN A 128 13.68 9.20 -13.14
N VAL A 129 12.97 9.18 -12.01
CA VAL A 129 12.20 10.32 -11.48
C VAL A 129 12.81 10.78 -10.16
N ASP A 130 13.27 12.02 -10.10
CA ASP A 130 13.94 12.62 -8.93
C ASP A 130 13.55 14.11 -8.81
N MET A 131 13.63 14.66 -7.60
CA MET A 131 13.32 16.08 -7.31
C MET A 131 14.26 17.06 -8.02
N CYS A 132 15.49 16.64 -8.37
CA CYS A 132 16.42 17.47 -9.13
C CYS A 132 17.45 16.68 -9.94
N ASP A 133 17.93 17.27 -11.03
CA ASP A 133 18.99 16.79 -11.91
C ASP A 133 20.42 17.13 -11.42
N ARG A 134 20.54 17.64 -10.18
CA ARG A 134 21.76 18.26 -9.67
C ARG A 134 22.75 17.24 -9.10
N LEU A 135 23.90 17.12 -9.78
CA LEU A 135 25.02 16.26 -9.36
C LEU A 135 25.77 16.73 -8.08
N ASP A 136 25.38 17.87 -7.48
CA ASP A 136 25.99 18.42 -6.26
C ASP A 136 25.12 18.25 -4.99
N THR A 137 24.06 17.44 -5.05
CA THR A 137 23.35 16.97 -3.84
C THR A 137 24.16 15.89 -3.10
N GLU A 138 23.91 15.74 -1.80
CA GLU A 138 24.58 14.72 -0.98
C GLU A 138 24.38 13.29 -1.54
N PHE A 139 23.16 12.97 -1.98
CA PHE A 139 22.82 11.68 -2.60
C PHE A 139 23.58 11.44 -3.92
N LYS A 140 23.60 12.41 -4.85
CA LYS A 140 24.29 12.25 -6.15
C LYS A 140 25.82 12.26 -5.98
N LEU A 141 26.34 12.98 -4.99
CA LEU A 141 27.77 12.92 -4.61
C LEU A 141 28.14 11.56 -3.98
N GLU A 142 27.25 10.95 -3.20
CA GLU A 142 27.45 9.60 -2.65
C GLU A 142 27.40 8.53 -3.74
N GLU A 143 26.48 8.61 -4.70
CA GLU A 143 26.50 7.76 -5.90
C GLU A 143 27.84 7.86 -6.64
N ILE A 144 28.32 9.08 -6.90
CA ILE A 144 29.63 9.31 -7.55
C ILE A 144 30.78 8.74 -6.69
N ARG A 145 30.68 8.80 -5.36
CA ARG A 145 31.69 8.24 -4.44
C ARG A 145 31.77 6.72 -4.50
N ILE A 146 30.62 6.03 -4.58
CA ILE A 146 30.55 4.57 -4.62
C ILE A 146 30.82 4.04 -6.04
N CYS A 147 30.20 4.63 -7.06
CA CYS A 147 30.10 4.08 -8.40
C CYS A 147 30.93 4.81 -9.46
N GLY A 148 31.57 5.93 -9.12
CA GLY A 148 32.24 6.81 -10.08
C GLY A 148 31.31 7.64 -10.97
N THR A 149 29.99 7.44 -10.85
CA THR A 149 28.93 8.14 -11.57
C THR A 149 27.66 8.19 -10.72
N ALA A 150 26.78 9.15 -10.98
CA ALA A 150 25.39 9.13 -10.54
C ALA A 150 24.49 8.59 -11.67
N LEU A 151 23.29 8.13 -11.32
CA LEU A 151 22.22 7.83 -12.27
C LEU A 151 21.62 9.17 -12.77
N PRO A 152 21.52 9.39 -14.10
CA PRO A 152 20.82 10.54 -14.66
C PRO A 152 19.36 10.61 -14.18
N VAL A 153 18.77 11.79 -14.29
CA VAL A 153 17.35 12.04 -13.97
C VAL A 153 16.64 12.42 -15.26
N ASP A 154 15.69 11.59 -15.69
CA ASP A 154 14.95 11.78 -16.94
C ASP A 154 13.72 12.67 -16.74
N VAL A 155 13.11 12.62 -15.55
CA VAL A 155 11.94 13.41 -15.18
C VAL A 155 12.19 14.11 -13.84
N VAL A 156 12.36 15.43 -13.87
CA VAL A 156 12.50 16.24 -12.66
C VAL A 156 11.12 16.51 -12.06
N ALA A 157 10.76 15.79 -10.99
CA ALA A 157 9.45 15.81 -10.35
C ALA A 157 9.49 15.29 -8.90
N PRO A 158 8.54 15.67 -8.02
CA PRO A 158 8.54 15.27 -6.61
C PRO A 158 8.23 13.78 -6.34
N GLY A 159 7.89 12.98 -7.35
CA GLY A 159 7.54 11.56 -7.19
C GLY A 159 6.07 11.30 -6.80
N ASP A 160 5.35 12.32 -6.33
CA ASP A 160 3.91 12.29 -5.98
C ASP A 160 3.05 13.31 -6.77
N ASP A 161 3.66 13.98 -7.76
CA ASP A 161 3.03 14.86 -8.76
C ASP A 161 3.94 14.84 -10.02
N ILE A 162 3.82 13.78 -10.83
CA ILE A 162 4.73 13.46 -11.94
C ILE A 162 4.08 13.94 -13.25
N PRO A 163 4.77 14.77 -14.07
CA PRO A 163 4.20 15.42 -15.26
C PRO A 163 4.05 14.50 -16.48
N LEU A 164 3.62 13.26 -16.28
CA LEU A 164 3.37 12.24 -17.30
C LEU A 164 1.87 11.90 -17.41
N PRO A 165 1.37 11.42 -18.57
CA PRO A 165 -0.04 11.11 -18.76
C PRO A 165 -0.53 9.93 -17.93
N ASP A 166 -1.82 9.96 -17.58
CA ASP A 166 -2.55 8.83 -16.97
C ASP A 166 -2.39 7.56 -17.80
N GLY A 167 -2.18 6.41 -17.15
CA GLY A 167 -2.04 5.12 -17.83
C GLY A 167 -0.90 5.03 -18.85
N SER A 168 0.18 5.82 -18.68
CA SER A 168 1.35 5.78 -19.56
C SER A 168 2.31 4.62 -19.24
N GLN A 169 2.37 4.17 -17.98
CA GLN A 169 3.39 3.25 -17.47
C GLN A 169 2.89 1.80 -17.35
N ASP A 170 3.76 0.83 -17.61
CA ASP A 170 3.50 -0.59 -17.31
C ASP A 170 3.83 -0.93 -15.85
N PHE A 171 4.83 -0.25 -15.26
CA PHE A 171 5.15 -0.38 -13.83
C PHE A 171 5.75 0.91 -13.24
N VAL A 172 5.71 1.04 -11.92
CA VAL A 172 6.45 2.01 -11.11
C VAL A 172 7.23 1.22 -10.06
N VAL A 173 8.55 1.46 -9.98
CA VAL A 173 9.45 0.83 -9.01
C VAL A 173 10.09 1.87 -8.10
N SER A 174 10.21 1.57 -6.80
CA SER A 174 10.91 2.40 -5.82
C SER A 174 11.67 1.54 -4.80
N SER A 175 12.75 2.09 -4.23
CA SER A 175 13.54 1.42 -3.20
C SER A 175 14.14 2.45 -2.25
N HIS A 176 13.67 2.44 -1.00
CA HIS A 176 14.01 3.43 0.02
C HIS A 176 13.65 4.87 -0.36
N VAL A 177 12.36 5.08 -0.64
CA VAL A 177 11.79 6.39 -1.06
C VAL A 177 10.38 6.61 -0.52
N LEU A 178 9.57 5.56 -0.31
CA LEU A 178 8.17 5.72 0.14
C LEU A 178 8.07 6.32 1.56
N GLU A 179 9.07 6.05 2.39
CA GLU A 179 9.26 6.60 3.74
C GLU A 179 9.63 8.10 3.78
N HIS A 180 10.03 8.66 2.63
CA HIS A 180 10.46 10.04 2.47
C HIS A 180 9.34 10.97 1.94
N PHE A 181 8.17 10.43 1.56
CA PHE A 181 6.98 11.25 1.30
C PHE A 181 6.29 11.62 2.63
N PRO A 182 5.92 12.90 2.85
CA PRO A 182 5.04 13.28 3.96
C PRO A 182 3.60 12.75 3.81
N ASP A 183 3.18 12.38 2.59
CA ASP A 183 1.89 11.78 2.29
C ASP A 183 2.06 10.55 1.35
N PRO A 184 2.36 9.36 1.90
CA PRO A 184 2.47 8.13 1.12
C PRO A 184 1.17 7.72 0.42
N VAL A 185 0.02 8.17 0.94
CA VAL A 185 -1.29 7.87 0.34
C VAL A 185 -1.44 8.64 -0.98
N LYS A 186 -1.05 9.92 -1.01
CA LYS A 186 -0.92 10.72 -2.25
C LYS A 186 0.09 10.09 -3.21
N ALA A 187 1.28 9.71 -2.74
CA ALA A 187 2.30 9.08 -3.60
C ALA A 187 1.78 7.79 -4.27
N LEU A 188 1.16 6.89 -3.50
CA LEU A 188 0.58 5.65 -4.02
C LEU A 188 -0.64 5.89 -4.96
N LEU A 189 -1.41 6.95 -4.73
CA LEU A 189 -2.50 7.36 -5.64
C LEU A 189 -1.97 7.93 -6.97
N GLU A 190 -0.88 8.68 -6.93
CA GLU A 190 -0.18 9.17 -8.13
C GLU A 190 0.42 8.01 -8.93
N TRP A 191 1.04 7.04 -8.24
CA TRP A 191 1.57 5.84 -8.90
C TRP A 191 0.44 5.02 -9.54
N ASP A 192 -0.74 4.91 -8.93
CA ASP A 192 -1.92 4.34 -9.61
C ASP A 192 -2.31 5.14 -10.86
N ARG A 193 -2.40 6.47 -10.80
CA ARG A 193 -2.78 7.31 -11.95
C ARG A 193 -1.91 7.03 -13.18
N LEU A 194 -0.61 6.89 -12.98
CA LEU A 194 0.37 6.64 -14.03
C LEU A 194 0.27 5.24 -14.66
N LEU A 195 -0.23 4.25 -13.91
CA LEU A 195 -0.29 2.85 -14.33
C LEU A 195 -1.47 2.51 -15.23
N LYS A 196 -1.18 1.71 -16.26
CA LYS A 196 -2.18 1.00 -17.07
C LYS A 196 -2.93 -0.03 -16.21
N PRO A 197 -4.18 -0.40 -16.57
CA PRO A 197 -4.77 -1.66 -16.11
C PRO A 197 -3.86 -2.84 -16.43
N GLY A 198 -3.60 -3.69 -15.44
CA GLY A 198 -2.60 -4.75 -15.47
C GLY A 198 -1.21 -4.36 -14.91
N GLY A 199 -0.94 -3.07 -14.72
CA GLY A 199 0.37 -2.55 -14.32
C GLY A 199 0.72 -2.72 -12.84
N ILE A 200 2.00 -2.55 -12.50
CA ILE A 200 2.58 -2.92 -11.20
C ILE A 200 3.14 -1.70 -10.43
N ILE A 201 2.83 -1.60 -9.13
CA ILE A 201 3.65 -0.88 -8.15
C ILE A 201 4.58 -1.90 -7.48
N PHE A 202 5.88 -1.63 -7.48
CA PHE A 202 6.88 -2.41 -6.76
C PHE A 202 7.63 -1.49 -5.79
N ALA A 203 7.50 -1.72 -4.49
CA ALA A 203 8.15 -0.89 -3.47
C ALA A 203 9.02 -1.74 -2.55
N ILE A 204 10.31 -1.40 -2.43
CA ILE A 204 11.18 -1.81 -1.32
C ILE A 204 11.22 -0.67 -0.30
N VAL A 205 10.93 -0.98 0.95
CA VAL A 205 10.76 -0.03 2.05
C VAL A 205 11.59 -0.51 3.25
N PRO A 206 12.23 0.39 4.04
CA PRO A 206 13.07 0.01 5.17
C PRO A 206 12.26 -0.74 6.24
N HIS A 207 12.77 -1.89 6.66
CA HIS A 207 12.24 -2.59 7.82
C HIS A 207 12.95 -2.04 9.05
N LYS A 208 12.29 -1.16 9.82
CA LYS A 208 12.91 -0.33 10.87
C LYS A 208 13.85 -1.09 11.82
N GLU A 209 13.54 -2.34 12.15
CA GLU A 209 14.35 -3.15 13.08
C GLU A 209 15.68 -3.66 12.50
N ARG A 210 15.89 -3.50 11.19
CA ARG A 210 17.07 -3.91 10.41
C ARG A 210 17.87 -2.72 9.87
N THR A 211 17.32 -1.51 10.00
CA THR A 211 17.95 -0.24 9.62
C THR A 211 18.40 0.55 10.86
N MET A 212 18.78 1.81 10.69
CA MET A 212 19.11 2.72 11.80
C MET A 212 17.88 3.21 12.58
N ASP A 213 16.67 2.89 12.09
CA ASP A 213 15.38 3.37 12.59
C ASP A 213 14.80 2.48 13.69
N ARG A 214 15.61 1.55 14.21
CA ARG A 214 15.20 0.51 15.15
C ARG A 214 14.56 1.08 16.42
N ASP A 215 15.09 2.19 16.93
CA ASP A 215 14.63 2.82 18.17
C ASP A 215 13.48 3.82 17.96
N GLN A 216 13.06 4.07 16.71
CA GLN A 216 11.93 4.95 16.39
C GLN A 216 10.57 4.28 16.70
N PRO A 217 9.50 5.05 16.99
CA PRO A 217 8.14 4.50 17.07
C PRO A 217 7.65 4.02 15.70
N ARG A 218 6.79 2.99 15.66
CA ARG A 218 6.11 2.59 14.41
C ARG A 218 5.12 3.66 13.97
N THR A 219 5.12 3.99 12.69
CA THR A 219 4.16 4.91 12.07
C THR A 219 2.85 4.18 11.81
N THR A 220 1.75 4.65 12.43
CA THR A 220 0.45 3.97 12.38
C THR A 220 -0.39 4.38 11.17
N LEU A 221 -1.33 3.53 10.76
CA LEU A 221 -2.32 3.87 9.75
C LEU A 221 -3.14 5.13 10.10
N GLU A 222 -3.48 5.33 11.38
CA GLU A 222 -4.25 6.50 11.82
C GLU A 222 -3.50 7.82 11.58
N HIS A 223 -2.18 7.84 11.79
CA HIS A 223 -1.32 8.97 11.44
C HIS A 223 -1.31 9.23 9.92
N LEU A 224 -1.01 8.21 9.11
CA LEU A 224 -0.95 8.31 7.65
C LEU A 224 -2.26 8.78 7.02
N VAL A 225 -3.40 8.35 7.57
CA VAL A 225 -4.73 8.74 7.08
C VAL A 225 -5.11 10.14 7.52
N ASP A 226 -4.76 10.57 8.74
CA ASP A 226 -4.96 11.95 9.16
C ASP A 226 -4.06 12.92 8.36
N ASP A 227 -2.82 12.55 8.04
CA ASP A 227 -1.93 13.31 7.18
C ASP A 227 -2.51 13.49 5.76
N PHE A 228 -3.01 12.42 5.13
CA PHE A 228 -3.69 12.48 3.82
C PHE A 228 -5.02 13.28 3.82
N VAL A 229 -5.72 13.28 4.96
CA VAL A 229 -7.01 13.97 5.12
C VAL A 229 -6.84 15.46 5.34
N HIS A 230 -5.86 15.86 6.14
CA HIS A 230 -5.63 17.27 6.54
C HIS A 230 -4.57 17.97 5.66
N GLY A 231 -3.68 17.22 5.02
CA GLY A 231 -2.59 17.69 4.18
C GLY A 231 -1.29 17.82 4.97
N ALA A 232 -0.39 16.85 4.80
CA ALA A 232 0.94 16.87 5.41
C ALA A 232 1.81 18.04 4.90
N GLU A 233 2.63 18.59 5.79
CA GLU A 233 3.71 19.51 5.46
C GLU A 233 5.07 18.85 5.74
N GLY A 234 6.03 18.98 4.82
CA GLY A 234 7.36 18.40 4.95
C GLY A 234 8.40 19.08 4.07
N ASP A 235 9.65 18.64 4.20
CA ASP A 235 10.80 19.04 3.38
C ASP A 235 11.38 17.85 2.61
N PHE A 236 12.45 18.09 1.84
CA PHE A 236 13.03 17.14 0.91
C PHE A 236 13.93 16.06 1.57
N ILE A 237 14.35 16.25 2.83
CA ILE A 237 15.36 15.40 3.49
C ILE A 237 14.74 14.58 4.63
N GLY A 238 13.53 14.92 5.08
CA GLY A 238 12.81 14.17 6.11
C GLY A 238 12.61 12.69 5.76
N HIS A 239 12.84 11.83 6.75
CA HIS A 239 12.42 10.43 6.78
C HIS A 239 11.23 10.39 7.75
N TYR A 240 10.02 10.30 7.22
CA TYR A 240 8.79 10.55 7.97
C TYR A 240 8.23 9.32 8.66
N HIS A 241 8.53 8.14 8.11
CA HIS A 241 7.76 6.95 8.42
C HIS A 241 8.64 5.73 8.70
N PHE A 242 8.41 5.11 9.85
CA PHE A 242 9.20 3.99 10.34
C PHE A 242 8.31 2.76 10.45
N TRP A 243 8.53 1.78 9.58
CA TRP A 243 7.61 0.67 9.37
C TRP A 243 8.26 -0.69 9.59
N ILE A 244 7.43 -1.68 9.92
CA ILE A 244 7.68 -3.09 9.57
C ILE A 244 6.73 -3.50 8.42
N THR A 245 6.93 -4.68 7.85
CA THR A 245 6.17 -5.20 6.69
C THR A 245 4.65 -5.05 6.84
N GLU A 246 4.17 -5.24 8.06
CA GLU A 246 2.78 -5.21 8.47
C GLU A 246 2.13 -3.82 8.40
N ASP A 247 2.89 -2.74 8.66
CA ASP A 247 2.33 -1.37 8.67
C ASP A 247 1.91 -0.92 7.27
N LEU A 248 2.77 -1.18 6.27
CA LEU A 248 2.49 -0.81 4.89
C LEU A 248 1.46 -1.75 4.25
N LEU A 249 1.40 -3.01 4.68
CA LEU A 249 0.30 -3.91 4.32
C LEU A 249 -1.05 -3.41 4.85
N GLU A 250 -1.10 -2.93 6.10
CA GLU A 250 -2.32 -2.31 6.65
C GLU A 250 -2.75 -1.08 5.85
N LEU A 251 -1.80 -0.24 5.40
CA LEU A 251 -2.09 0.87 4.48
C LEU A 251 -2.68 0.39 3.15
N VAL A 252 -2.02 -0.53 2.44
CA VAL A 252 -2.46 -0.99 1.11
C VAL A 252 -3.85 -1.64 1.18
N LEU A 253 -4.14 -2.43 2.22
CA LEU A 253 -5.46 -3.02 2.45
C LEU A 253 -6.51 -1.97 2.81
N TRP A 254 -6.19 -0.99 3.65
CA TRP A 254 -7.08 0.13 3.93
C TRP A 254 -7.38 0.96 2.67
N MET A 255 -6.41 1.14 1.76
CA MET A 255 -6.66 1.79 0.46
C MET A 255 -7.58 0.94 -0.43
N ILE A 256 -7.40 -0.38 -0.49
CA ILE A 256 -8.31 -1.31 -1.21
C ILE A 256 -9.75 -1.22 -0.68
N GLU A 257 -9.93 -1.07 0.62
CA GLU A 257 -11.25 -1.17 1.27
C GLU A 257 -11.96 0.17 1.48
N THR A 258 -11.23 1.20 1.91
CA THR A 258 -11.80 2.51 2.29
C THR A 258 -11.72 3.52 1.14
N LEU A 259 -10.72 3.39 0.27
CA LEU A 259 -10.65 4.19 -0.97
C LEU A 259 -11.23 3.42 -2.17
N GLU A 260 -11.51 2.12 -2.05
CA GLU A 260 -11.92 1.25 -3.16
C GLU A 260 -10.83 1.08 -4.24
N MET A 261 -9.54 0.99 -3.87
CA MET A 261 -8.46 0.71 -4.84
C MET A 261 -8.72 -0.59 -5.61
N LYS A 262 -8.64 -0.51 -6.94
CA LYS A 262 -8.76 -1.66 -7.85
C LYS A 262 -7.43 -2.39 -7.96
N TRP A 263 -6.98 -2.94 -6.84
CA TRP A 263 -5.66 -3.53 -6.66
C TRP A 263 -5.71 -4.99 -6.17
N THR A 264 -4.66 -5.75 -6.49
CA THR A 264 -4.28 -7.00 -5.83
C THR A 264 -2.86 -6.88 -5.26
N ILE A 265 -2.63 -7.48 -4.08
CA ILE A 265 -1.27 -7.69 -3.56
C ILE A 265 -0.77 -9.00 -4.16
N GLU A 266 0.13 -8.90 -5.14
CA GLU A 266 0.64 -10.05 -5.90
C GLU A 266 1.75 -10.79 -5.16
N ALA A 267 2.61 -10.06 -4.45
CA ALA A 267 3.70 -10.61 -3.68
C ALA A 267 4.06 -9.71 -2.49
N VAL A 268 4.57 -10.35 -1.44
CA VAL A 268 5.20 -9.72 -0.27
C VAL A 268 6.48 -10.50 0.01
N ALA A 269 7.59 -9.80 0.21
CA ALA A 269 8.82 -10.39 0.71
C ALA A 269 9.20 -9.67 2.00
N ASP A 270 9.07 -10.35 3.14
CA ASP A 270 9.35 -9.75 4.45
C ASP A 270 10.81 -9.27 4.58
N VAL A 271 11.74 -9.94 3.91
CA VAL A 271 13.11 -9.48 3.67
C VAL A 271 13.25 -9.21 2.17
N ASP A 272 13.71 -8.02 1.80
CA ASP A 272 13.92 -7.67 0.39
C ASP A 272 15.04 -8.51 -0.26
N ASP A 273 14.99 -8.66 -1.59
CA ASP A 273 15.93 -9.49 -2.34
C ASP A 273 17.13 -8.73 -2.96
N LYS A 274 17.39 -7.47 -2.53
CA LYS A 274 18.56 -6.68 -2.95
C LYS A 274 19.58 -6.53 -1.83
N VAL A 275 19.20 -5.85 -0.75
CA VAL A 275 20.04 -5.45 0.38
C VAL A 275 19.76 -6.31 1.62
N GLY A 276 18.50 -6.71 1.83
CA GLY A 276 18.05 -7.54 2.95
C GLY A 276 17.80 -6.78 4.27
N ASN A 277 17.77 -5.45 4.23
CA ASN A 277 17.42 -4.58 5.35
C ASN A 277 16.00 -3.96 5.21
N GLY A 278 15.38 -4.07 4.04
CA GLY A 278 14.02 -3.68 3.77
C GLY A 278 13.05 -4.87 3.78
N PHE A 279 11.83 -4.56 3.35
CA PHE A 279 10.79 -5.49 2.93
C PHE A 279 10.21 -5.03 1.59
N THR A 280 9.59 -5.93 0.83
CA THR A 280 9.02 -5.64 -0.50
C THR A 280 7.51 -5.88 -0.52
N ILE A 281 6.76 -4.97 -1.13
CA ILE A 281 5.36 -5.19 -1.52
C ILE A 281 5.21 -4.98 -3.03
N VAL A 282 4.48 -5.89 -3.68
CA VAL A 282 4.12 -5.82 -5.10
C VAL A 282 2.62 -5.75 -5.23
N VAL A 283 2.12 -4.67 -5.83
CA VAL A 283 0.69 -4.39 -6.02
C VAL A 283 0.37 -4.30 -7.52
N LYS A 284 -0.62 -5.05 -8.01
CA LYS A 284 -1.11 -4.96 -9.39
C LYS A 284 -2.39 -4.15 -9.45
N LYS A 285 -2.45 -3.20 -10.38
CA LYS A 285 -3.67 -2.48 -10.74
C LYS A 285 -4.53 -3.36 -11.65
N LEU A 286 -5.73 -3.73 -11.21
CA LEU A 286 -6.68 -4.52 -12.01
C LEU A 286 -7.38 -3.68 -13.07
N ALA A 287 -7.83 -2.48 -12.70
CA ALA A 287 -8.66 -1.61 -13.54
C ALA A 287 -8.40 -0.12 -13.24
N ASN A 288 -8.80 0.76 -14.15
CA ASN A 288 -8.85 2.19 -13.85
C ASN A 288 -9.99 2.48 -12.87
N ARG A 289 -9.65 3.13 -11.76
CA ARG A 289 -10.55 3.50 -10.66
C ARG A 289 -11.04 4.94 -10.83
N GLY A 290 -12.28 5.21 -10.43
CA GLY A 290 -12.76 6.57 -10.15
C GLY A 290 -12.20 7.02 -8.80
N ALA A 291 -10.98 7.54 -8.79
CA ALA A 291 -10.21 7.72 -7.55
C ALA A 291 -10.83 8.71 -6.56
N ASP A 292 -11.62 9.62 -7.09
CA ASP A 292 -12.18 10.77 -6.41
C ASP A 292 -13.33 10.39 -5.47
N GLU A 293 -14.07 9.31 -5.74
CA GLU A 293 -15.26 8.99 -4.95
C GLU A 293 -14.92 8.49 -3.54
N GLY A 294 -14.12 7.43 -3.40
CA GLY A 294 -13.70 6.94 -2.08
C GLY A 294 -12.94 8.01 -1.27
N VAL A 295 -12.10 8.82 -1.92
CA VAL A 295 -11.37 9.94 -1.29
C VAL A 295 -12.34 11.05 -0.86
N ALA A 296 -13.34 11.38 -1.67
CA ALA A 296 -14.37 12.37 -1.29
C ALA A 296 -15.29 11.86 -0.18
N GLN A 297 -15.63 10.57 -0.16
CA GLN A 297 -16.39 9.94 0.93
C GLN A 297 -15.59 9.98 2.25
N LEU A 298 -14.30 9.64 2.22
CA LEU A 298 -13.40 9.74 3.38
C LEU A 298 -13.31 11.19 3.89
N ARG A 299 -13.02 12.17 3.02
CA ARG A 299 -12.91 13.59 3.41
C ARG A 299 -14.25 14.15 3.91
N GLN A 300 -15.39 13.73 3.37
CA GLN A 300 -16.72 14.06 3.92
C GLN A 300 -16.99 13.43 5.28
N ARG A 301 -16.46 12.24 5.56
CA ARG A 301 -16.59 11.54 6.85
C ARG A 301 -15.73 12.21 7.94
N ALA A 302 -14.48 12.55 7.61
CA ALA A 302 -13.59 13.33 8.46
C ALA A 302 -14.18 14.71 8.80
N ALA A 303 -14.68 15.45 7.79
CA ALA A 303 -15.32 16.76 7.98
C ALA A 303 -16.61 16.73 8.82
N ARG A 304 -17.15 15.55 9.16
CA ARG A 304 -18.28 15.34 10.08
C ARG A 304 -17.84 14.84 11.47
N GLY A 305 -16.53 14.73 11.74
CA GLY A 305 -15.99 14.17 12.98
C GLY A 305 -16.16 12.65 13.12
N GLY A 306 -16.39 11.93 12.01
CA GLY A 306 -16.45 10.47 12.01
C GLY A 306 -15.05 9.86 11.86
N ARG A 307 -14.73 8.83 12.66
CA ARG A 307 -13.45 8.08 12.60
C ARG A 307 -13.05 7.78 11.16
N THR A 308 -11.85 8.19 10.76
CA THR A 308 -11.24 7.95 9.43
C THR A 308 -10.74 6.51 9.29
N VAL A 309 -10.11 5.97 10.33
CA VAL A 309 -9.63 4.58 10.44
C VAL A 309 -10.52 3.75 11.36
N SER A 310 -10.52 2.42 11.19
CA SER A 310 -11.27 1.47 12.01
C SER A 310 -10.33 0.48 12.72
N ALA A 311 -9.65 0.95 13.76
CA ALA A 311 -8.69 0.17 14.56
C ALA A 311 -9.34 -0.91 15.49
N GLU A 312 -10.59 -1.30 15.23
CA GLU A 312 -11.30 -2.32 16.00
C GLU A 312 -10.68 -3.71 15.77
N PRO A 313 -10.70 -4.61 16.78
CA PRO A 313 -10.33 -6.01 16.59
C PRO A 313 -11.15 -6.64 15.46
N GLY A 314 -10.48 -7.11 14.41
CA GLY A 314 -11.12 -7.60 13.21
C GLY A 314 -11.20 -6.62 12.04
N SER A 315 -10.38 -5.57 12.00
CA SER A 315 -10.04 -4.93 10.71
C SER A 315 -9.44 -6.00 9.77
N PRO A 316 -9.74 -5.98 8.45
CA PRO A 316 -9.17 -6.98 7.53
C PRO A 316 -7.64 -6.94 7.46
N ALA A 317 -7.03 -5.76 7.59
CA ALA A 317 -5.58 -5.60 7.76
C ALA A 317 -5.03 -6.40 8.96
N ARG A 318 -5.71 -6.34 10.11
CA ARG A 318 -5.28 -7.05 11.32
C ARG A 318 -5.54 -8.56 11.27
N ARG A 319 -6.49 -9.04 10.45
CA ARG A 319 -6.64 -10.48 10.15
C ARG A 319 -5.72 -10.97 9.04
N TRP A 320 -5.32 -10.09 8.11
CA TRP A 320 -4.30 -10.40 7.12
C TRP A 320 -2.95 -10.72 7.77
N TYR A 321 -2.61 -10.01 8.85
CA TYR A 321 -1.49 -10.36 9.73
C TYR A 321 -1.59 -11.80 10.25
N GLU A 322 -2.74 -12.20 10.78
CA GLU A 322 -2.97 -13.56 11.29
C GLU A 322 -2.84 -14.62 10.18
N VAL A 323 -3.31 -14.32 8.96
CA VAL A 323 -3.14 -15.17 7.77
C VAL A 323 -1.66 -15.27 7.34
N LEU A 324 -0.89 -14.17 7.37
CA LEU A 324 0.52 -14.18 6.98
C LEU A 324 1.43 -14.85 8.01
N GLU A 325 1.24 -14.61 9.31
CA GLU A 325 2.02 -15.28 10.36
C GLU A 325 1.85 -16.80 10.29
N LEU A 326 0.61 -17.28 10.11
CA LEU A 326 0.35 -18.71 9.92
C LEU A 326 0.89 -19.23 8.58
N GLN A 327 1.02 -18.39 7.54
CA GLN A 327 1.75 -18.75 6.32
C GLN A 327 3.27 -18.86 6.54
N LYS A 328 3.89 -18.00 7.37
CA LYS A 328 5.32 -18.11 7.74
C LYS A 328 5.60 -19.48 8.41
N LEU A 329 4.75 -19.90 9.34
CA LEU A 329 4.87 -21.17 10.07
C LEU A 329 4.74 -22.43 9.20
N LEU A 330 4.08 -22.36 8.04
CA LEU A 330 3.94 -23.53 7.14
C LEU A 330 5.24 -23.94 6.44
N PHE A 331 6.26 -23.09 6.44
CA PHE A 331 7.59 -23.43 5.91
C PHE A 331 8.54 -23.99 6.99
N VAL A 332 8.08 -24.13 8.25
CA VAL A 332 8.84 -24.69 9.36
C VAL A 332 8.23 -26.04 9.80
N PRO A 333 8.77 -27.20 9.36
CA PRO A 333 8.08 -28.50 9.45
C PRO A 333 7.67 -28.98 10.85
N ASN A 334 8.29 -28.46 11.91
CA ASN A 334 7.97 -28.84 13.29
C ASN A 334 6.86 -27.99 13.92
N GLU A 335 6.73 -26.72 13.51
CA GLU A 335 5.84 -25.73 14.15
C GLU A 335 4.39 -25.83 13.64
N MET A 336 4.20 -26.34 12.42
CA MET A 336 2.90 -26.57 11.79
C MET A 336 1.89 -27.34 12.67
N ASN A 337 2.36 -28.27 13.52
CA ASN A 337 1.48 -29.03 14.42
C ASN A 337 0.96 -28.21 15.61
N GLU A 338 1.72 -27.23 16.09
CA GLU A 338 1.33 -26.37 17.21
C GLU A 338 0.49 -25.19 16.72
N ALA A 339 0.69 -24.73 15.48
CA ALA A 339 -0.10 -23.68 14.84
C ALA A 339 -1.52 -24.14 14.39
N PHE A 340 -1.70 -25.43 14.13
CA PHE A 340 -2.92 -25.97 13.49
C PHE A 340 -4.25 -25.68 14.22
N PRO A 341 -4.32 -25.67 15.58
CA PRO A 341 -5.54 -25.29 16.30
C PRO A 341 -5.92 -23.81 16.05
N SER A 342 -4.97 -22.89 16.25
CA SER A 342 -5.15 -21.44 16.04
C SER A 342 -5.54 -21.12 14.60
N LEU A 343 -4.92 -21.83 13.65
CA LEU A 343 -5.21 -21.74 12.22
C LEU A 343 -6.62 -22.20 11.86
N LYS A 344 -7.12 -23.25 12.53
CA LYS A 344 -8.52 -23.67 12.37
C LYS A 344 -9.49 -22.62 12.93
N GLU A 345 -9.18 -22.01 14.07
CA GLU A 345 -10.02 -20.97 14.68
C GLU A 345 -10.08 -19.71 13.80
N LEU A 346 -8.95 -19.26 13.23
CA LEU A 346 -8.92 -18.18 12.24
C LEU A 346 -9.71 -18.52 10.96
N ILE A 347 -9.55 -19.73 10.43
CA ILE A 347 -10.24 -20.17 9.22
C ILE A 347 -11.76 -20.18 9.41
N GLU A 348 -12.26 -20.51 10.60
CA GLU A 348 -13.70 -20.48 10.88
C GLU A 348 -14.21 -19.07 11.23
N SER A 349 -13.43 -18.19 11.88
CA SER A 349 -13.85 -16.79 12.09
C SER A 349 -13.98 -16.04 10.77
N LEU A 350 -12.97 -16.11 9.90
CA LEU A 350 -12.95 -15.49 8.57
C LEU A 350 -14.14 -15.92 7.67
N ARG A 351 -14.78 -17.07 7.96
CA ARG A 351 -15.97 -17.53 7.23
C ARG A 351 -17.26 -16.82 7.65
N GLU A 352 -17.42 -16.48 8.92
CA GLU A 352 -18.64 -15.84 9.43
C GLU A 352 -18.56 -14.29 9.38
N GLU A 353 -17.37 -13.74 9.18
CA GLU A 353 -17.08 -12.30 9.28
C GLU A 353 -17.07 -11.58 7.92
N THR A 354 -17.25 -10.25 7.91
CA THR A 354 -17.05 -9.45 6.69
C THR A 354 -15.54 -9.30 6.41
N ILE A 355 -15.11 -9.85 5.27
CA ILE A 355 -13.72 -9.81 4.79
C ILE A 355 -13.66 -9.20 3.39
N SER A 356 -12.53 -8.61 3.01
CA SER A 356 -12.30 -8.04 1.68
C SER A 356 -11.90 -9.09 0.64
N ALA A 357 -11.94 -8.71 -0.65
CA ALA A 357 -11.59 -9.61 -1.76
C ALA A 357 -10.14 -10.12 -1.67
N ALA A 358 -9.21 -9.28 -1.23
CA ALA A 358 -7.81 -9.64 -1.03
C ALA A 358 -7.67 -10.66 0.12
N LEU A 359 -8.23 -10.36 1.30
CA LEU A 359 -8.19 -11.28 2.45
C LEU A 359 -8.88 -12.61 2.14
N ALA A 360 -9.99 -12.61 1.41
CA ALA A 360 -10.64 -13.81 0.91
C ALA A 360 -9.71 -14.62 -0.03
N LEU A 361 -9.07 -13.98 -1.01
CA LEU A 361 -8.13 -14.65 -1.91
C LEU A 361 -6.99 -15.31 -1.12
N LYS A 362 -6.43 -14.64 -0.12
CA LYS A 362 -5.30 -15.16 0.66
C LYS A 362 -5.69 -16.23 1.67
N ALA A 363 -6.84 -16.12 2.31
CA ALA A 363 -7.42 -17.20 3.11
C ALA A 363 -7.69 -18.45 2.25
N GLY A 364 -8.07 -18.25 0.98
CA GLY A 364 -8.18 -19.33 -0.01
C GLY A 364 -6.85 -20.00 -0.33
N GLU A 365 -5.79 -19.22 -0.62
CA GLU A 365 -4.43 -19.73 -0.85
C GLU A 365 -3.88 -20.50 0.36
N LEU A 366 -4.08 -19.96 1.57
CA LEU A 366 -3.68 -20.62 2.81
C LEU A 366 -4.41 -21.96 2.98
N CYS A 367 -5.74 -21.98 2.84
CA CYS A 367 -6.53 -23.23 2.87
C CYS A 367 -6.12 -24.22 1.77
N PHE A 368 -5.72 -23.74 0.59
CA PHE A 368 -5.27 -24.59 -0.52
C PHE A 368 -3.93 -25.26 -0.22
N ASN A 369 -2.95 -24.49 0.27
CA ASN A 369 -1.63 -25.00 0.68
C ASN A 369 -1.73 -26.01 1.85
N LEU A 370 -2.75 -25.88 2.70
CA LEU A 370 -3.08 -26.82 3.77
C LEU A 370 -3.82 -28.08 3.30
N GLY A 371 -4.20 -28.18 2.02
CA GLY A 371 -5.05 -29.26 1.50
C GLY A 371 -6.51 -29.21 1.96
N ILE A 372 -6.96 -28.10 2.56
CA ILE A 372 -8.34 -27.89 3.03
C ILE A 372 -9.18 -27.36 1.85
N THR A 373 -9.27 -28.16 0.78
CA THR A 373 -9.80 -27.77 -0.54
C THR A 373 -11.19 -27.14 -0.48
N ARG A 374 -12.06 -27.60 0.44
CA ARG A 374 -13.42 -27.05 0.60
C ARG A 374 -13.42 -25.61 1.11
N ASN A 375 -12.54 -25.28 2.05
CA ASN A 375 -12.45 -23.92 2.60
C ASN A 375 -11.70 -23.02 1.61
N ALA A 376 -10.73 -23.56 0.87
CA ALA A 376 -10.08 -22.88 -0.24
C ALA A 376 -11.08 -22.44 -1.31
N ALA A 377 -11.93 -23.37 -1.79
CA ALA A 377 -12.98 -23.07 -2.75
C ALA A 377 -13.95 -22.00 -2.25
N HIS A 378 -14.48 -22.13 -1.02
CA HIS A 378 -15.36 -21.14 -0.40
C HIS A 378 -14.74 -19.72 -0.38
N PHE A 379 -13.47 -19.62 0.00
CA PHE A 379 -12.79 -18.33 0.05
C PHE A 379 -12.47 -17.76 -1.34
N PHE A 380 -12.14 -18.59 -2.33
CA PHE A 380 -11.99 -18.12 -3.73
C PHE A 380 -13.33 -17.73 -4.37
N GLU A 381 -14.42 -18.45 -4.14
CA GLU A 381 -15.79 -18.06 -4.54
C GLU A 381 -16.15 -16.70 -3.96
N ARG A 382 -15.82 -16.47 -2.68
CA ARG A 382 -16.05 -15.21 -1.98
C ARG A 382 -15.17 -14.08 -2.54
N ALA A 383 -13.90 -14.34 -2.84
CA ALA A 383 -13.01 -13.38 -3.49
C ALA A 383 -13.52 -13.00 -4.90
N ALA A 384 -13.95 -13.96 -5.71
CA ALA A 384 -14.56 -13.76 -7.02
C ALA A 384 -15.88 -12.95 -6.95
N THR A 385 -16.62 -13.08 -5.84
CA THR A 385 -17.87 -12.35 -5.61
C THR A 385 -17.61 -10.89 -5.21
N LEU A 386 -16.55 -10.64 -4.43
CA LEU A 386 -16.16 -9.31 -3.94
C LEU A 386 -15.35 -8.50 -4.97
N ALA A 387 -14.58 -9.17 -5.83
CA ALA A 387 -13.84 -8.58 -6.95
C ALA A 387 -14.10 -9.38 -8.25
N PRO A 388 -15.25 -9.17 -8.93
CA PRO A 388 -15.59 -9.86 -10.18
C PRO A 388 -14.72 -9.42 -11.38
N ASP A 389 -13.92 -8.38 -11.20
CA ASP A 389 -12.86 -7.85 -12.06
C ASP A 389 -11.48 -8.49 -11.80
N ASN A 390 -11.36 -9.41 -10.83
CA ASN A 390 -10.13 -10.14 -10.53
C ASN A 390 -10.13 -11.56 -11.15
N GLY A 391 -9.14 -11.88 -11.99
CA GLY A 391 -8.98 -13.21 -12.59
C GLY A 391 -8.37 -14.27 -11.67
N ALA A 392 -7.63 -13.89 -10.62
CA ALA A 392 -6.88 -14.81 -9.77
C ALA A 392 -7.75 -15.83 -8.98
N PRO A 393 -8.90 -15.44 -8.38
CA PRO A 393 -9.79 -16.41 -7.73
C PRO A 393 -10.29 -17.50 -8.69
N TYR A 394 -10.62 -17.12 -9.94
CA TYR A 394 -11.05 -18.06 -10.97
C TYR A 394 -9.91 -19.00 -11.41
N ASN A 395 -8.66 -18.51 -11.50
CA ASN A 395 -7.52 -19.41 -11.72
C ASN A 395 -7.42 -20.47 -10.60
N ASN A 396 -7.52 -20.05 -9.34
CA ASN A 396 -7.31 -20.96 -8.22
C ASN A 396 -8.48 -21.96 -8.06
N LEU A 397 -9.71 -21.55 -8.36
CA LEU A 397 -10.85 -22.48 -8.53
C LEU A 397 -10.62 -23.48 -9.66
N GLY A 398 -10.05 -23.05 -10.79
CA GLY A 398 -9.68 -23.94 -11.90
C GLY A 398 -8.65 -25.00 -11.50
N VAL A 399 -7.67 -24.64 -10.67
CA VAL A 399 -6.70 -25.60 -10.10
C VAL A 399 -7.40 -26.60 -9.18
N ILE A 400 -8.35 -26.15 -8.35
CA ILE A 400 -9.16 -27.03 -7.49
C ILE A 400 -9.99 -28.02 -8.32
N SER A 401 -10.74 -27.55 -9.33
CA SER A 401 -11.50 -28.43 -10.24
C SER A 401 -10.60 -29.44 -10.95
N TYR A 402 -9.41 -29.02 -11.39
CA TYR A 402 -8.46 -29.93 -12.03
C TYR A 402 -7.97 -31.03 -11.06
N GLN A 403 -7.64 -30.66 -9.82
CA GLN A 403 -7.23 -31.61 -8.78
C GLN A 403 -8.34 -32.58 -8.36
N SER A 404 -9.61 -32.16 -8.43
CA SER A 404 -10.76 -33.05 -8.18
C SER A 404 -11.18 -33.89 -9.40
N GLY A 405 -10.48 -33.75 -10.54
CA GLY A 405 -10.76 -34.49 -11.78
C GLY A 405 -11.86 -33.88 -12.66
N ASP A 406 -12.40 -32.72 -12.28
CA ASP A 406 -13.34 -31.94 -13.08
C ASP A 406 -12.58 -31.11 -14.14
N ILE A 407 -12.14 -31.79 -15.19
CA ILE A 407 -11.43 -31.18 -16.33
C ILE A 407 -12.34 -30.19 -17.10
N ALA A 408 -13.66 -30.33 -17.00
CA ALA A 408 -14.62 -29.44 -17.65
C ALA A 408 -14.72 -28.10 -16.90
N GLY A 409 -15.07 -28.13 -15.62
CA GLY A 409 -15.12 -26.92 -14.78
C GLY A 409 -13.75 -26.25 -14.67
N ALA A 410 -12.65 -27.00 -14.62
CA ALA A 410 -11.30 -26.44 -14.67
C ALA A 410 -11.06 -25.61 -15.94
N ARG A 411 -11.48 -26.12 -17.10
CA ARG A 411 -11.38 -25.39 -18.39
C ARG A 411 -12.24 -24.13 -18.40
N GLU A 412 -13.46 -24.19 -17.87
CA GLU A 412 -14.35 -23.02 -17.76
C GLU A 412 -13.75 -21.96 -16.81
N TYR A 413 -13.23 -22.36 -15.65
CA TYR A 413 -12.60 -21.46 -14.69
C TYR A 413 -11.32 -20.80 -15.23
N PHE A 414 -10.42 -21.55 -15.87
CA PHE A 414 -9.23 -20.95 -16.49
C PHE A 414 -9.59 -20.04 -17.67
N ALA A 415 -10.55 -20.41 -18.52
CA ALA A 415 -11.05 -19.54 -19.59
C ALA A 415 -11.69 -18.26 -19.02
N ARG A 416 -12.44 -18.37 -17.91
CA ARG A 416 -13.02 -17.22 -17.22
C ARG A 416 -11.95 -16.29 -16.67
N ALA A 417 -10.92 -16.84 -16.01
CA ALA A 417 -9.79 -16.07 -15.51
C ALA A 417 -9.08 -15.28 -16.62
N VAL A 418 -8.76 -15.92 -17.75
CA VAL A 418 -8.14 -15.26 -18.93
C VAL A 418 -9.08 -14.23 -19.58
N SER A 419 -10.41 -14.44 -19.52
CA SER A 419 -11.39 -13.46 -20.04
C SER A 419 -11.54 -12.20 -19.20
N ILE A 420 -11.15 -12.25 -17.92
CA ILE A 420 -11.20 -11.13 -16.96
C ILE A 420 -9.84 -10.43 -16.90
N ASP A 421 -8.76 -11.21 -16.73
CA ASP A 421 -7.37 -10.75 -16.69
C ASP A 421 -6.57 -11.45 -17.80
N PRO A 422 -6.54 -10.90 -19.03
CA PRO A 422 -5.73 -11.46 -20.13
C PRO A 422 -4.22 -11.50 -19.81
N GLY A 423 -3.76 -10.70 -18.84
CA GLY A 423 -2.39 -10.72 -18.33
C GLY A 423 -2.08 -11.93 -17.46
N ASN A 424 -3.08 -12.69 -16.99
CA ASN A 424 -2.90 -13.81 -16.07
C ASN A 424 -2.11 -14.98 -16.71
N GLU A 425 -0.80 -14.97 -16.55
CA GLU A 425 0.11 -16.00 -17.10
C GLU A 425 -0.26 -17.40 -16.63
N ASN A 426 -0.64 -17.55 -15.36
CA ASN A 426 -0.93 -18.86 -14.75
C ASN A 426 -2.20 -19.46 -15.37
N ALA A 427 -3.28 -18.68 -15.47
CA ALA A 427 -4.49 -19.12 -16.15
C ALA A 427 -4.27 -19.44 -17.63
N ARG A 428 -3.45 -18.65 -18.35
CA ARG A 428 -3.08 -18.93 -19.75
C ARG A 428 -2.30 -20.25 -19.89
N LYS A 429 -1.29 -20.49 -19.03
CA LYS A 429 -0.50 -21.74 -19.00
C LYS A 429 -1.36 -22.96 -18.66
N ASN A 430 -2.23 -22.83 -17.66
CA ASN A 430 -3.14 -23.89 -17.23
C ASN A 430 -4.17 -24.25 -18.32
N LEU A 431 -4.78 -23.26 -18.97
CA LEU A 431 -5.74 -23.48 -20.06
C LEU A 431 -5.08 -24.14 -21.30
N ALA A 432 -3.83 -23.76 -21.60
CA ALA A 432 -3.05 -24.39 -22.68
C ALA A 432 -2.77 -25.87 -22.36
N ALA A 433 -2.37 -26.19 -21.12
CA ALA A 433 -2.13 -27.56 -20.69
C ALA A 433 -3.40 -28.43 -20.79
N LEU A 434 -4.56 -27.95 -20.33
CA LEU A 434 -5.83 -28.67 -20.50
C LEU A 434 -6.23 -28.86 -21.97
N SER A 435 -5.84 -27.94 -22.85
CA SER A 435 -6.10 -28.08 -24.29
C SER A 435 -5.32 -29.27 -24.86
N THR A 436 -4.02 -29.37 -24.57
CA THR A 436 -3.17 -30.50 -25.02
C THR A 436 -3.54 -31.88 -24.45
N ILE A 437 -4.37 -31.93 -23.39
CA ILE A 437 -4.91 -33.17 -22.80
C ILE A 437 -6.17 -33.66 -23.54
N ALA A 438 -6.89 -32.78 -24.24
CA ALA A 438 -8.12 -33.14 -24.98
C ALA A 438 -7.86 -33.59 -26.43
N ASP A 439 -6.62 -33.43 -26.92
CA ASP A 439 -6.17 -33.85 -28.25
C ASP A 439 -5.46 -35.23 -28.23
N GLN A 440 -5.69 -36.04 -27.18
CA GLN A 440 -5.12 -37.40 -26.95
C GLN A 440 -6.21 -38.45 -26.71
#